data_AF-A0A9X1Q6F8-F1
#
_entry.id   AF-A0A9X1Q6F8-F1
#
_cell.length_a   1.000
_cell.length_b   1.000
_cell.length_c   1.000
_cell.angle_alpha   90.00
_cell.angle_beta   90.00
_cell.angle_gamma   90.00
#
_symmetry.space_group_name_H-M   'P 1'
#
loop_
_entity.id
_entity.type
_entity.pdbx_description
1 polymer ?
#
loop_
_entity_poly.entity_id
_entity_poly.type
_entity_poly.pdbx_seq_one_letter_code
_entity_poly.pdbx_strand_id
1 'polypeptide(L)'
;MISAADDAALPPDEPQPIQAHVTVSGAMAGILRDLAALDGRSPEALAIEWAAGKLVIPEGTVGDAVDDWGLFDGPPDLASRVHEYLRGGSAA
;
A
#
# COMPACT_ATOMS: atom_id res chain seq x y z
N MET A 1 -59.03 -13.33 -30.35
CA MET A 1 -58.16 -13.14 -29.17
C MET A 1 -57.20 -14.30 -29.11
N ILE A 2 -55.90 -14.05 -29.23
CA ILE A 2 -54.78 -14.72 -28.54
C ILE A 2 -53.61 -13.75 -28.72
N SER A 3 -53.13 -13.23 -27.59
CA SER A 3 -52.04 -12.27 -27.49
C SER A 3 -50.72 -12.95 -27.82
N ALA A 4 -49.99 -12.41 -28.80
CA ALA A 4 -48.56 -12.63 -28.93
C ALA A 4 -47.86 -11.48 -28.20
N ALA A 5 -47.80 -11.58 -26.87
CA ALA A 5 -46.83 -10.86 -26.08
C ALA A 5 -45.83 -11.90 -25.60
N ASP A 6 -44.88 -12.23 -26.46
CA ASP A 6 -43.60 -12.70 -26.00
C ASP A 6 -42.59 -11.74 -26.62
N ASP A 7 -42.47 -10.62 -25.92
CA ASP A 7 -41.37 -9.67 -26.05
C ASP A 7 -40.10 -10.47 -25.75
N ALA A 8 -39.55 -11.08 -26.81
CA ALA A 8 -38.23 -11.68 -26.77
C ALA A 8 -37.25 -10.54 -26.53
N ALA A 9 -37.12 -10.15 -25.26
CA ALA A 9 -36.15 -9.19 -24.80
C ALA A 9 -34.79 -9.68 -25.29
N LEU A 10 -34.27 -9.05 -26.34
CA LEU A 10 -32.89 -9.22 -26.77
C LEU A 10 -32.02 -9.08 -25.51
N PRO A 11 -30.99 -9.93 -25.33
CA PRO A 11 -29.99 -9.65 -24.30
C PRO A 11 -29.49 -8.22 -24.53
N PRO A 12 -29.35 -7.40 -23.47
CA PRO A 12 -28.92 -6.02 -23.63
C PRO A 12 -27.60 -5.99 -24.42
N ASP A 13 -27.54 -5.18 -25.48
CA ASP A 13 -26.33 -4.95 -26.30
C ASP A 13 -25.20 -4.30 -25.48
N GLU A 14 -25.51 -3.83 -24.27
CA GLU A 14 -24.55 -3.24 -23.35
C GLU A 14 -23.90 -4.31 -22.46
N PRO A 15 -22.56 -4.31 -22.33
CA PRO A 15 -21.89 -5.23 -21.43
C PRO A 15 -22.40 -5.01 -20.01
N GLN A 16 -22.90 -6.09 -19.39
CA GLN A 16 -23.41 -6.00 -18.02
C GLN A 16 -22.27 -5.69 -17.05
N PRO A 17 -22.48 -4.80 -16.07
CA PRO A 17 -21.45 -4.43 -15.12
C PRO A 17 -21.09 -5.63 -14.23
N ILE A 18 -19.79 -5.93 -14.11
CA ILE A 18 -19.27 -6.92 -13.16
C ILE A 18 -18.95 -6.22 -11.85
N GLN A 19 -19.54 -6.70 -10.76
CA GLN A 19 -19.21 -6.24 -9.41
C GLN A 19 -18.20 -7.19 -8.77
N ALA A 20 -17.09 -6.65 -8.28
CA ALA A 20 -16.07 -7.39 -7.55
C ALA A 20 -15.86 -6.77 -6.17
N HIS A 21 -15.64 -7.62 -5.17
CA HIS A 21 -15.32 -7.20 -3.81
C HIS A 21 -13.89 -7.64 -3.50
N VAL A 22 -13.08 -6.71 -2.99
CA VAL A 22 -11.68 -6.96 -2.64
C VAL A 22 -11.53 -6.75 -1.13
N THR A 23 -11.06 -7.79 -0.44
CA THR A 23 -10.72 -7.72 0.98
C THR A 23 -9.22 -7.93 1.13
N VAL A 24 -8.53 -6.94 1.70
CA VAL A 24 -7.10 -7.03 2.01
C VAL A 24 -6.93 -7.01 3.53
N SER A 25 -6.12 -7.92 4.07
CA SER A 25 -5.89 -8.08 5.51
C SER A 25 -4.40 -8.27 5.81
N GLY A 26 -4.05 -8.27 7.11
CA GLY A 26 -2.67 -8.46 7.56
C GLY A 26 -1.75 -7.30 7.19
N ALA A 27 -0.45 -7.61 7.02
CA ALA A 27 0.58 -6.62 6.74
C ALA A 27 0.33 -5.83 5.45
N MET A 28 -0.19 -6.49 4.41
CA MET A 28 -0.51 -5.86 3.13
C MET A 28 -1.54 -4.72 3.28
N ALA A 29 -2.53 -4.90 4.17
CA ALA A 29 -3.49 -3.83 4.45
C ALA A 29 -2.86 -2.63 5.17
N GLY A 30 -1.79 -2.84 5.95
CA GLY A 30 -0.99 -1.76 6.52
C GLY A 30 -0.24 -1.00 5.43
N ILE A 31 0.53 -1.72 4.61
CA ILE A 31 1.34 -1.14 3.53
C ILE A 31 0.47 -0.31 2.57
N LEU A 32 -0.69 -0.81 2.16
CA LEU A 32 -1.59 -0.08 1.27
C LEU A 32 -2.13 1.22 1.89
N ARG A 33 -2.34 1.26 3.21
CA ARG A 33 -2.78 2.48 3.90
C ARG A 33 -1.65 3.50 3.99
N ASP A 34 -0.45 3.04 4.29
CA ASP A 34 0.73 3.93 4.41
C ASP A 34 1.09 4.52 3.04
N LEU A 35 1.08 3.69 2.00
CA LEU A 35 1.29 4.13 0.63
C LEU A 35 0.19 5.10 0.17
N ALA A 36 -1.07 4.83 0.51
CA ALA A 36 -2.18 5.74 0.21
C ALA A 36 -1.98 7.12 0.87
N ALA A 37 -1.51 7.14 2.12
CA ALA A 37 -1.23 8.38 2.83
C ALA A 37 -0.06 9.16 2.19
N LEU A 38 0.99 8.47 1.73
CA LEU A 38 2.14 9.09 1.06
C LEU A 38 1.76 9.67 -0.31
N ASP A 39 0.96 8.93 -1.08
CA ASP A 39 0.53 9.35 -2.42
C ASP A 39 -0.68 10.31 -2.39
N GLY A 40 -1.28 10.56 -1.22
CA GLY A 40 -2.50 11.34 -1.08
C GLY A 40 -3.72 10.70 -1.75
N ARG A 41 -3.73 9.38 -1.90
CA ARG A 41 -4.79 8.59 -2.52
C ARG A 41 -5.62 7.85 -1.46
N SER A 42 -6.71 7.23 -1.89
CA SER A 42 -7.50 6.38 -1.01
C SER A 42 -6.89 4.95 -0.96
N PRO A 43 -6.91 4.28 0.22
CA PRO A 43 -6.46 2.90 0.34
C PRO A 43 -7.23 1.93 -0.55
N GLU A 44 -8.51 2.18 -0.81
CA GLU A 44 -9.37 1.34 -1.65
C GLU A 44 -8.90 1.38 -3.11
N ALA A 45 -8.53 2.56 -3.63
CA ALA A 45 -8.03 2.71 -4.98
C ALA A 45 -6.74 1.91 -5.19
N LEU A 46 -5.82 1.97 -4.22
CA LEU A 46 -4.57 1.20 -4.25
C LEU A 46 -4.83 -0.30 -4.08
N ALA A 47 -5.79 -0.71 -3.23
CA ALA A 47 -6.16 -2.10 -3.07
C ALA A 47 -6.73 -2.71 -4.36
N ILE A 48 -7.53 -1.96 -5.12
CA ILE A 48 -8.05 -2.38 -6.42
C ILE A 48 -6.91 -2.49 -7.45
N GLU A 49 -6.02 -1.51 -7.50
CA GLU A 49 -4.86 -1.53 -8.41
C GLU A 49 -3.91 -2.69 -8.10
N TRP A 50 -3.70 -2.97 -6.82
CA TRP A 50 -2.93 -4.12 -6.36
C TRP A 50 -3.60 -5.44 -6.74
N ALA A 51 -4.90 -5.60 -6.46
CA ALA A 51 -5.65 -6.80 -6.85
C ALA A 51 -5.70 -7.01 -8.36
N ALA A 52 -5.64 -5.92 -9.14
CA ALA A 52 -5.56 -5.94 -10.60
C ALA A 52 -4.13 -6.19 -11.13
N GLY A 53 -3.12 -6.34 -10.25
CA GLY A 53 -1.71 -6.52 -10.62
C GLY A 53 -1.06 -5.27 -11.24
N LYS A 54 -1.71 -4.11 -11.14
CA LYS A 54 -1.20 -2.83 -11.65
C LYS A 54 -0.27 -2.13 -10.67
N LEU A 55 -0.44 -2.40 -9.37
CA LEU A 55 0.42 -1.91 -8.31
C LEU A 55 1.32 -3.05 -7.82
N VAL A 56 2.60 -2.97 -8.15
CA VAL A 56 3.63 -3.90 -7.66
C VAL A 56 4.29 -3.27 -6.45
N ILE A 57 4.11 -3.88 -5.29
CA ILE A 57 4.77 -3.49 -4.06
C ILE A 57 6.02 -4.36 -3.94
N PRO A 58 7.24 -3.80 -3.99
CA PRO A 58 8.46 -4.56 -3.83
C PRO A 58 8.49 -5.24 -2.45
N GLU A 59 8.93 -6.49 -2.41
CA GLU A 59 9.27 -7.16 -1.14
C GLU A 59 10.44 -6.43 -0.46
N GLY A 60 10.40 -6.28 0.86
CA GLY A 60 11.37 -5.48 1.64
C GLY A 60 11.00 -4.01 1.93
N THR A 61 9.73 -3.62 1.79
CA THR A 61 9.27 -2.25 2.12
C THR A 61 8.97 -2.06 3.61
N VAL A 62 8.91 -0.80 4.06
CA VAL A 62 8.83 -0.38 5.47
C VAL A 62 7.82 -1.22 6.27
N GLY A 63 8.32 -1.96 7.26
CA GLY A 63 7.54 -2.90 8.08
C GLY A 63 7.90 -4.37 7.83
N ASP A 64 8.63 -4.68 6.76
CA ASP A 64 9.31 -5.96 6.64
C ASP A 64 10.41 -6.04 7.71
N ALA A 65 10.67 -7.24 8.23
CA ALA A 65 11.72 -7.45 9.21
C ALA A 65 13.08 -7.25 8.51
N VAL A 66 13.55 -6.02 8.51
CA VAL A 66 14.90 -5.66 8.08
C VAL A 66 15.85 -6.21 9.14
N ASP A 67 16.28 -7.46 8.95
CA ASP A 67 17.33 -8.09 9.78
C ASP A 67 18.71 -7.43 9.57
N ASP A 68 18.82 -6.48 8.64
CA ASP A 68 20.06 -5.80 8.29
C ASP A 68 19.93 -4.25 8.34
N TRP A 69 19.74 -3.71 9.54
CA TRP A 69 20.08 -2.30 9.84
C TRP A 69 21.58 -2.12 10.13
N GLY A 70 22.42 -3.06 9.70
CA GLY A 70 23.89 -2.99 9.82
C GLY A 70 24.54 -1.99 8.87
N LEU A 71 23.79 -1.13 8.18
CA LEU A 71 24.32 -0.21 7.17
C LEU A 71 25.07 1.01 7.76
N PHE A 72 25.18 1.10 9.08
CA PHE A 72 26.09 2.05 9.72
C PHE A 72 27.32 1.32 10.26
N ASP A 73 28.38 1.25 9.44
CA ASP A 73 29.79 1.09 9.87
C ASP A 73 30.28 2.37 10.58
N GLY A 74 29.45 2.91 11.48
CA GLY A 74 29.83 4.02 12.32
C GLY A 74 30.94 3.58 13.27
N PRO A 75 31.91 4.45 13.61
CA PRO A 75 32.95 4.13 14.58
C PRO A 75 32.34 3.50 15.83
N PRO A 76 32.90 2.41 16.38
CA PRO A 76 32.31 1.64 17.48
C PRO A 76 32.12 2.45 18.77
N ASP A 77 32.62 3.69 18.82
CA ASP A 77 32.50 4.59 19.96
C ASP A 77 31.37 5.63 19.87
N LEU A 78 30.53 5.60 18.81
CA LEU A 78 29.45 6.58 18.65
C LEU A 78 28.49 6.59 19.84
N ALA A 79 28.13 5.42 20.38
CA ALA A 79 27.30 5.31 21.58
C ALA A 79 27.99 5.91 22.83
N SER A 80 29.31 5.84 22.89
CA SER A 80 30.13 6.36 24.00
C SER A 80 30.35 7.87 23.90
N ARG A 81 30.31 8.45 22.70
CA ARG A 81 30.55 9.88 22.44
C ARG A 81 29.30 10.76 22.44
N VAL A 82 28.10 10.18 22.63
CA VAL A 82 26.84 10.94 22.70
C VAL A 82 26.91 12.09 23.71
N HIS A 83 27.58 11.89 24.85
CA HIS A 83 27.72 12.94 25.86
C HIS A 83 28.65 14.10 25.44
N GLU A 84 29.60 13.86 24.56
CA GLU A 84 30.57 14.86 24.09
C GLU A 84 29.94 15.74 22.99
N TYR A 85 29.23 15.14 22.04
CA TYR A 85 28.50 15.86 21.00
C TYR A 85 27.33 16.70 21.53
N LEU A 86 26.65 16.23 22.59
CA LEU A 86 25.57 16.99 23.23
C LEU A 86 26.09 18.15 24.11
N ARG A 87 27.38 18.18 24.46
CA ARG A 87 28.00 19.23 25.27
C ARG A 87 28.76 20.28 24.45
N GLY A 88 29.09 20.00 23.18
CA GLY A 88 29.84 20.90 22.29
C GLY A 88 29.06 22.12 21.75
N GLY A 89 27.80 22.31 22.14
CA GLY A 89 26.97 23.45 21.74
C GLY A 89 27.06 24.65 22.69
N SER A 90 28.24 24.99 23.23
CA SER A 90 28.47 26.28 23.89
C SER A 90 29.96 26.54 24.12
N ALA A 91 30.66 27.00 23.09
CA ALA A 91 31.76 27.96 23.26
C ALA A 91 31.98 28.70 21.93
N ALA A 92 31.69 30.00 21.96
CA ALA A 92 32.29 30.98 21.06
C ALA A 92 33.78 31.14 21.39
#